data_AF-A0A956IEG9-F1
#
_entry.id   AF-A0A956IEG9-F1
#
_cell.length_a   1.000
_cell.length_b   1.000
_cell.length_c   1.000
_cell.angle_alpha   90.00
_cell.angle_beta   90.00
_cell.angle_gamma   90.00
#
_symmetry.space_group_name_H-M   'P 1'
#
loop_
_entity.id
_entity.type
_entity.pdbx_description
1 polymer ?
#
loop_
_entity_poly.entity_id
_entity_poly.type
_entity_poly.pdbx_seq_one_letter_code
_entity_poly.pdbx_strand_id
1 'polypeptide(L)'
;MSHSSASARECDLCPSRGPGWDALADHLAAIYGDAPARYYVSDATLAQGGTDALDVIAVYAAEEGAPHWHLVSFGLSELDEKVFNKPEISGFGLELSLRVMREADDERPPAWALELMQTLGCYVALTGRPHEPGQHLPLGPLDPERDSELTAVIFAEDRVLGELDTPLGHLRYIQIVGITADERELCDAWDGEAFLDVLLGQEPMLLTDLARPSLLADPVRAAALWARAEAEGSSSEGAFVEDLAWEPAEELTLRIGALFLPALLRGLRHRLPQGRDFVLTTPNGRLRLAPGAVFGFDGSEDDLVLFLSGAEARALADELTPRQGSYGCDAVPRLTVVVEATEIRDDDGEIHEVIG
;
A
#
# COMPACT_ATOMS: atom_id res chain seq x y z
N MET A 1 -17.47 3.46 20.33
CA MET A 1 -16.83 2.27 20.94
C MET A 1 -15.48 2.72 21.43
N SER A 2 -15.04 2.32 22.63
CA SER A 2 -13.75 2.75 23.18
C SER A 2 -12.63 2.18 22.32
N HIS A 3 -11.82 3.03 21.69
CA HIS A 3 -10.55 2.60 21.11
C HIS A 3 -9.70 2.03 22.25
N SER A 4 -9.47 0.71 22.19
CA SER A 4 -8.49 0.05 23.03
C SER A 4 -7.13 0.54 22.53
N SER A 5 -6.53 1.49 23.24
CA SER A 5 -5.14 1.88 23.02
C SER A 5 -4.29 0.61 23.05
N ALA A 6 -3.45 0.40 22.04
CA ALA A 6 -2.47 -0.68 22.03
C ALA A 6 -1.71 -0.66 23.37
N SER A 7 -1.82 -1.73 24.17
CA SER A 7 -1.19 -1.78 25.50
C SER A 7 0.26 -2.21 25.37
N ALA A 8 1.07 -1.35 24.76
CA ALA A 8 2.52 -1.55 24.71
C ALA A 8 3.17 -1.05 26.01
N ARG A 9 4.04 -1.87 26.62
CA ARG A 9 4.86 -1.45 27.76
C ARG A 9 6.18 -0.88 27.26
N GLU A 10 6.50 0.33 27.72
CA GLU A 10 7.79 0.97 27.50
C GLU A 10 8.85 0.36 28.43
N CYS A 11 9.95 -0.11 27.86
CA CYS A 11 11.10 -0.67 28.58
C CYS A 11 12.41 -0.08 28.05
N ASP A 12 13.33 0.28 28.95
CA ASP A 12 14.67 0.80 28.60
C ASP A 12 15.63 -0.31 28.13
N LEU A 13 15.32 -1.57 28.46
CA LEU A 13 16.07 -2.75 28.05
C LEU A 13 15.10 -3.88 27.76
N CYS A 14 15.17 -4.46 26.56
CA CYS A 14 14.49 -5.70 26.24
C CYS A 14 15.52 -6.85 26.27
N PRO A 15 15.35 -7.89 27.12
CA PRO A 15 16.30 -8.99 27.20
C PRO A 15 16.33 -9.78 25.88
N SER A 16 17.46 -10.42 25.58
CA SER A 16 17.60 -11.32 24.43
C SER A 16 16.44 -12.33 24.38
N ARG A 17 15.89 -12.51 23.17
CA ARG A 17 14.79 -13.44 22.89
C ARG A 17 15.17 -14.55 21.90
N GLY A 18 16.48 -14.73 21.65
CA GLY A 18 17.01 -15.76 20.77
C GLY A 18 17.88 -15.21 19.63
N PRO A 19 18.43 -16.10 18.78
CA PRO A 19 19.41 -15.75 17.76
C PRO A 19 18.92 -14.79 16.67
N GLY A 20 17.62 -14.81 16.33
CA GLY A 20 17.04 -13.84 15.40
C GLY A 20 16.97 -12.46 16.03
N TRP A 21 16.43 -12.38 17.25
CA TRP A 21 16.39 -11.15 18.05
C TRP A 21 17.77 -10.51 18.19
N ASP A 22 18.77 -11.31 18.57
CA ASP A 22 20.14 -10.80 18.78
C ASP A 22 20.73 -10.25 17.48
N ALA A 23 20.48 -10.90 16.34
CA ALA A 23 20.93 -10.42 15.03
C ALA A 23 20.33 -9.05 14.67
N LEU A 24 19.02 -8.87 14.88
CA LEU A 24 18.37 -7.57 14.65
C LEU A 24 18.89 -6.51 15.64
N ALA A 25 19.02 -6.85 16.92
CA ALA A 25 19.50 -5.92 17.95
C ALA A 25 20.94 -5.47 17.69
N ASP A 26 21.83 -6.40 17.33
CA ASP A 26 23.22 -6.11 16.96
C ASP A 26 23.30 -5.24 15.70
N HIS A 27 22.43 -5.49 14.71
CA HIS A 27 22.34 -4.68 13.50
C HIS A 27 21.95 -3.23 13.80
N LEU A 28 20.92 -3.03 14.64
CA LEU A 28 20.53 -1.69 15.07
C LEU A 28 21.63 -1.03 15.93
N ALA A 29 22.28 -1.76 16.83
CA ALA A 29 23.38 -1.24 17.63
C ALA A 29 24.58 -0.79 16.75
N ALA A 30 24.85 -1.49 15.64
CA ALA A 30 25.88 -1.07 14.69
C ALA A 30 25.55 0.26 13.98
N ILE A 31 24.26 0.57 13.82
CA ILE A 31 23.77 1.77 13.15
C ILE A 31 23.69 2.96 14.10
N TYR A 32 23.10 2.77 15.29
CA TYR A 32 22.86 3.88 16.24
C TYR A 32 23.92 4.00 17.34
N GLY A 33 24.84 3.04 17.47
CA GLY A 33 25.87 3.03 18.50
C GLY A 33 25.30 3.07 19.91
N ASP A 34 25.76 4.01 20.72
CA ASP A 34 25.34 4.18 22.12
C ASP A 34 24.02 4.96 22.28
N ALA A 35 23.32 5.29 21.18
CA ALA A 35 22.04 5.99 21.28
C ALA A 35 21.01 5.13 22.03
N PRO A 36 20.30 5.70 23.03
CA PRO A 36 19.33 4.94 23.79
C PRO A 36 18.15 4.55 22.91
N ALA A 37 17.85 3.24 22.90
CA ALA A 37 16.62 2.71 22.33
C ALA A 37 15.50 2.71 23.37
N ARG A 38 14.27 2.95 22.92
CA ARG A 38 13.06 2.64 23.69
C ARG A 38 12.35 1.46 23.07
N TYR A 39 11.97 0.50 23.89
CA TYR A 39 11.24 -0.68 23.41
C TYR A 39 9.78 -0.60 23.82
N TYR A 40 8.90 -0.67 22.84
CA TYR A 40 7.46 -0.81 23.01
C TYR A 40 7.10 -2.28 22.82
N VAL A 41 6.86 -2.99 23.91
CA VAL A 41 6.63 -4.43 23.92
C VAL A 41 5.13 -4.72 24.00
N SER A 42 4.63 -5.54 23.08
CA SER A 42 3.23 -5.96 23.06
C SER A 42 2.93 -6.87 24.25
N ASP A 43 1.77 -6.69 24.88
CA ASP A 43 1.34 -7.52 26.02
C ASP A 43 1.03 -8.97 25.59
N ALA A 44 0.49 -9.17 24.39
CA ALA A 44 0.23 -10.47 23.79
C ALA A 44 0.20 -10.39 22.26
N THR A 45 0.94 -11.27 21.58
CA THR A 45 0.96 -11.34 20.12
C THR A 45 -0.21 -12.15 19.55
N LEU A 46 -0.49 -12.04 18.24
CA LEU A 46 -1.48 -12.87 17.53
C LEU A 46 -1.28 -14.37 17.80
N ALA A 47 -0.03 -14.85 17.82
CA ALA A 47 0.30 -16.25 18.12
C ALA A 47 -0.09 -16.67 19.54
N GLN A 48 -0.20 -15.71 20.46
CA GLN A 48 -0.60 -15.91 21.85
C GLN A 48 -2.09 -15.62 22.08
N GLY A 49 -2.86 -15.37 21.02
CA GLY A 49 -4.27 -15.00 21.09
C GLY A 49 -4.53 -13.52 21.42
N GLY A 50 -3.50 -12.66 21.30
CA GLY A 50 -3.62 -11.22 21.38
C GLY A 50 -4.01 -10.57 20.05
N THR A 51 -3.86 -9.25 19.96
CA THR A 51 -4.23 -8.44 18.77
C THR A 51 -3.04 -7.91 17.99
N ASP A 52 -1.84 -7.98 18.56
CA ASP A 52 -0.65 -7.33 18.01
C ASP A 52 0.18 -8.33 17.19
N ALA A 53 0.64 -7.92 16.01
CA ALA A 53 1.51 -8.76 15.18
C ALA A 53 2.99 -8.59 15.51
N LEU A 54 3.39 -7.40 15.93
CA LEU A 54 4.78 -7.09 16.26
C LEU A 54 5.02 -7.36 17.74
N ASP A 55 6.02 -8.17 18.07
CA ASP A 55 6.43 -8.44 19.44
C ASP A 55 6.96 -7.18 20.13
N VAL A 56 7.80 -6.43 19.41
CA VAL A 56 8.45 -5.22 19.91
C VAL A 56 8.60 -4.20 18.79
N ILE A 57 8.44 -2.92 19.12
CA ILE A 57 8.88 -1.80 18.28
C ILE A 57 10.01 -1.08 19.03
N ALA A 58 11.21 -1.12 18.46
CA ALA A 58 12.37 -0.36 18.94
C ALA A 58 12.34 1.04 18.35
N VAL A 59 12.56 2.07 19.17
CA VAL A 59 12.46 3.47 18.78
C VAL A 59 13.73 4.21 19.15
N TYR A 60 14.32 4.88 18.16
CA TYR A 60 15.50 5.71 18.30
C TYR A 60 15.16 7.18 17.99
N ALA A 61 15.73 8.10 18.75
CA ALA A 61 15.81 9.51 18.37
C ALA A 61 17.00 9.68 17.42
N ALA A 62 16.73 9.96 16.15
CA ALA A 62 17.75 10.12 15.12
C ALA A 62 17.83 11.58 14.66
N GLU A 63 19.01 11.98 14.19
CA GLU A 63 19.32 13.36 13.79
C GLU A 63 19.75 13.47 12.31
N GLU A 64 19.95 12.35 11.63
CA GLU A 64 20.37 12.33 10.22
C GLU A 64 19.23 12.82 9.31
N GLY A 65 19.54 13.77 8.41
CA GLY A 65 18.55 14.48 7.59
C GLY A 65 17.85 15.58 8.37
N ALA A 66 17.01 15.20 9.33
CA ALA A 66 16.34 16.09 10.29
C ALA A 66 16.05 15.33 11.60
N PRO A 67 15.80 16.01 12.73
CA PRO A 67 15.36 15.35 13.96
C PRO A 67 14.11 14.51 13.74
N HIS A 68 14.18 13.21 13.98
CA HIS A 68 13.07 12.28 13.76
C HIS A 68 13.09 11.11 14.76
N TRP A 69 11.94 10.49 14.92
CA TRP A 69 11.83 9.16 15.51
C TRP A 69 12.02 8.11 14.42
N HIS A 70 12.92 7.15 14.62
CA HIS A 70 13.03 5.98 13.76
C HIS A 70 12.55 4.76 14.53
N LEU A 71 11.39 4.25 14.13
CA LEU A 71 10.73 3.09 14.69
C LEU A 71 11.08 1.87 13.84
N VAL A 72 11.40 0.74 14.47
CA VAL A 72 11.79 -0.51 13.81
C VAL A 72 11.09 -1.69 14.50
N SER A 73 10.40 -2.52 13.72
CA SER A 73 9.67 -3.67 14.26
C SER A 73 10.55 -4.89 14.50
N PHE A 74 10.08 -5.72 15.41
CA PHE A 74 10.52 -7.08 15.67
C PHE A 74 9.25 -7.93 15.76
N GLY A 75 9.11 -8.95 14.91
CA GLY A 75 8.02 -9.93 14.99
C GLY A 75 7.50 -10.43 13.63
N LEU A 76 7.86 -9.77 12.53
CA LEU A 76 7.56 -10.28 11.18
C LEU A 76 8.64 -11.25 10.68
N SER A 77 9.84 -11.16 11.26
CA SER A 77 10.90 -12.15 11.13
C SER A 77 10.86 -13.17 12.27
N GLU A 78 11.61 -14.25 12.14
CA GLU A 78 11.76 -15.25 13.21
C GLU A 78 12.79 -14.77 14.23
N LEU A 79 12.36 -14.65 15.49
CA LEU A 79 13.17 -14.06 16.58
C LEU A 79 13.90 -15.10 17.44
N ASP A 80 13.23 -16.20 17.79
CA ASP A 80 13.76 -17.24 18.69
C ASP A 80 14.25 -18.47 17.92
N GLU A 81 13.34 -19.15 17.22
CA GLU A 81 13.65 -20.36 16.47
C GLU A 81 13.04 -20.35 15.07
N LYS A 82 13.50 -21.29 14.23
CA LYS A 82 12.97 -21.50 12.89
C LYS A 82 11.63 -22.24 12.95
N VAL A 83 10.57 -21.58 12.51
CA VAL A 83 9.18 -22.04 12.50
C VAL A 83 8.67 -22.27 11.06
N PHE A 84 8.98 -21.37 10.13
CA PHE A 84 8.54 -21.43 8.74
C PHE A 84 9.38 -22.44 7.96
N ASN A 85 8.74 -23.20 7.06
CA ASN A 85 9.37 -24.22 6.23
C ASN A 85 10.17 -23.66 5.03
N LYS A 86 10.78 -22.48 5.20
CA LYS A 86 11.62 -21.80 4.20
C LYS A 86 12.96 -21.45 4.85
N PRO A 87 13.97 -22.33 4.82
CA PRO A 87 15.23 -22.12 5.55
C PRO A 87 15.96 -20.83 5.17
N GLU A 88 15.77 -20.35 3.95
CA GLU A 88 16.42 -19.18 3.38
C GLU A 88 15.79 -17.83 3.78
N ILE A 89 14.53 -17.80 4.19
CA ILE A 89 13.79 -16.56 4.52
C ILE A 89 13.37 -16.60 5.99
N SER A 90 13.72 -15.58 6.77
CA SER A 90 13.29 -15.46 8.17
C SER A 90 11.84 -14.97 8.25
N GLY A 91 10.93 -15.81 8.74
CA GLY A 91 9.50 -15.49 8.89
C GLY A 91 8.84 -15.06 7.56
N PHE A 92 8.28 -13.84 7.55
CA PHE A 92 7.71 -13.21 6.35
C PHE A 92 8.76 -12.59 5.43
N GLY A 93 10.04 -12.58 5.83
CA GLY A 93 11.16 -12.06 5.04
C GLY A 93 11.37 -10.55 5.13
N LEU A 94 10.72 -9.90 6.10
CA LEU A 94 10.92 -8.47 6.35
C LEU A 94 10.73 -8.08 7.82
N GLU A 95 11.21 -6.89 8.16
CA GLU A 95 10.72 -6.08 9.27
C GLU A 95 10.31 -4.70 8.74
N LEU A 96 9.38 -4.05 9.43
CA LEU A 96 8.92 -2.71 9.10
C LEU A 96 9.78 -1.66 9.82
N SER A 97 9.99 -0.54 9.15
CA SER A 97 10.47 0.68 9.78
C SER A 97 9.58 1.86 9.45
N LEU A 98 9.63 2.91 10.28
CA LEU A 98 8.92 4.16 10.05
C LEU A 98 9.75 5.31 10.61
N ARG A 99 9.87 6.39 9.84
CA ARG A 99 10.53 7.62 10.28
C ARG A 99 9.51 8.73 10.39
N VAL A 100 9.36 9.32 11.58
CA VAL A 100 8.40 10.40 11.84
C VAL A 100 9.15 11.63 12.31
N MET A 101 8.86 12.79 11.70
CA MET A 101 9.43 14.06 12.13
C MET A 101 9.23 14.27 13.63
N ARG A 102 10.28 14.70 14.32
CA ARG A 102 10.28 14.88 15.77
C ARG A 102 10.36 16.36 16.14
N GLU A 103 9.43 16.82 16.95
CA GLU A 103 9.48 18.18 17.49
C GLU A 103 10.50 18.26 18.64
N ALA A 104 11.03 19.46 18.89
CA ALA A 104 12.14 19.65 19.82
C ALA A 104 11.81 19.25 21.29
N ASP A 105 10.54 19.34 21.67
CA ASP A 105 10.01 19.00 22.99
C ASP A 105 9.37 17.61 23.07
N ASP A 106 9.38 16.85 21.97
CA ASP A 106 8.88 15.48 21.98
C ASP A 106 9.80 14.60 22.83
N GLU A 107 9.28 14.17 23.97
CA GLU A 107 9.94 13.18 24.80
C GLU A 107 9.66 11.76 24.32
N ARG A 108 8.66 11.50 23.46
CA ARG A 108 8.24 10.16 23.02
C ARG A 108 7.78 10.17 21.56
N PRO A 109 7.86 9.03 20.83
CA PRO A 109 7.21 8.89 19.54
C PRO A 109 5.68 9.06 19.67
N PRO A 110 5.01 9.55 18.62
CA PRO A 110 3.56 9.67 18.64
C PRO A 110 2.89 8.29 18.61
N ALA A 111 1.77 8.15 19.33
CA ALA A 111 1.07 6.88 19.49
C ALA A 111 0.55 6.31 18.15
N TRP A 112 0.04 7.17 17.26
CA TRP A 112 -0.47 6.76 15.96
C TRP A 112 0.58 6.02 15.13
N ALA A 113 1.87 6.34 15.27
CA ALA A 113 2.94 5.70 14.52
C ALA A 113 3.15 4.25 14.97
N LEU A 114 3.04 3.98 16.28
CA LEU A 114 3.10 2.62 16.83
C LEU A 114 1.88 1.81 16.38
N GLU A 115 0.70 2.41 16.43
CA GLU A 115 -0.57 1.79 16.01
C GLU A 115 -0.58 1.48 14.50
N LEU A 116 -0.04 2.38 13.68
CA LEU A 116 0.10 2.17 12.24
C LEU A 116 1.02 0.97 11.94
N MET A 117 2.17 0.89 12.61
CA MET A 117 3.10 -0.23 12.43
C MET A 117 2.45 -1.56 12.84
N GLN A 118 1.72 -1.61 13.95
CA GLN A 118 0.97 -2.81 14.35
C GLN A 118 -0.10 -3.18 13.32
N THR A 119 -0.86 -2.20 12.83
CA THR A 119 -1.89 -2.42 11.81
C THR A 119 -1.32 -3.06 10.54
N LEU A 120 -0.21 -2.50 10.03
CA LEU A 120 0.46 -3.02 8.84
C LEU A 120 1.15 -4.37 9.11
N GLY A 121 1.70 -4.57 10.31
CA GLY A 121 2.20 -5.88 10.75
C GLY A 121 1.10 -6.94 10.77
N CYS A 122 -0.09 -6.61 11.30
CA CYS A 122 -1.25 -7.50 11.30
C CYS A 122 -1.70 -7.87 9.90
N TYR A 123 -1.69 -6.91 8.96
CA TYR A 123 -1.97 -7.21 7.56
C TYR A 123 -1.04 -8.32 7.02
N VAL A 124 0.28 -8.19 7.23
CA VAL A 124 1.24 -9.20 6.79
C VAL A 124 0.99 -10.53 7.49
N ALA A 125 0.82 -10.53 8.81
CA ALA A 125 0.63 -11.74 9.60
C ALA A 125 -0.65 -12.52 9.23
N LEU A 126 -1.75 -11.80 8.94
CA LEU A 126 -3.05 -12.40 8.63
C LEU A 126 -3.17 -12.83 7.16
N THR A 127 -2.60 -12.06 6.22
CA THR A 127 -2.71 -12.35 4.79
C THR A 127 -1.56 -13.22 4.26
N GLY A 128 -0.45 -13.28 4.99
CA GLY A 128 0.78 -13.93 4.56
C GLY A 128 1.48 -13.23 3.40
N ARG A 129 1.13 -11.97 3.11
CA ARG A 129 1.66 -11.18 2.00
C ARG A 129 2.60 -10.10 2.53
N PRO A 130 3.92 -10.20 2.29
CA PRO A 130 4.85 -9.14 2.66
C PRO A 130 4.60 -7.86 1.87
N HIS A 131 4.93 -6.71 2.47
CA HIS A 131 4.94 -5.43 1.76
C HIS A 131 6.17 -5.34 0.85
N GLU A 132 5.99 -4.78 -0.34
CA GLU A 132 7.06 -4.61 -1.33
C GLU A 132 7.28 -3.13 -1.66
N PRO A 133 8.51 -2.73 -2.05
CA PRO A 133 8.78 -1.38 -2.52
C PRO A 133 7.83 -0.93 -3.63
N GLY A 134 7.37 0.32 -3.57
CA GLY A 134 6.41 0.91 -4.51
C GLY A 134 4.94 0.52 -4.25
N GLN A 135 4.67 -0.50 -3.43
CA GLN A 135 3.31 -0.76 -2.98
C GLN A 135 2.79 0.44 -2.19
N HIS A 136 1.54 0.80 -2.39
CA HIS A 136 0.88 1.90 -1.68
C HIS A 136 -0.54 1.51 -1.27
N LEU A 137 -0.99 2.05 -0.15
CA LEU A 137 -2.29 1.73 0.46
C LEU A 137 -3.00 3.01 0.90
N PRO A 138 -4.31 3.14 0.64
CA PRO A 138 -5.12 4.15 1.32
C PRO A 138 -5.32 3.74 2.79
N LEU A 139 -5.34 4.71 3.71
CA LEU A 139 -5.61 4.46 5.13
C LEU A 139 -6.69 5.41 5.68
N GLY A 140 -6.58 6.71 5.38
CA GLY A 140 -7.20 7.78 6.14
C GLY A 140 -6.13 8.63 6.85
N PRO A 141 -6.50 9.70 7.59
CA PRO A 141 -5.53 10.55 8.27
C PRO A 141 -4.59 9.73 9.15
N LEU A 142 -3.27 9.88 8.96
CA LEU A 142 -2.28 9.12 9.73
C LEU A 142 -2.34 9.45 11.23
N ASP A 143 -2.55 10.72 11.55
CA ASP A 143 -2.80 11.21 12.90
C ASP A 143 -4.19 11.86 12.96
N PRO A 144 -5.19 11.25 13.62
CA PRO A 144 -6.53 11.79 13.68
C PRO A 144 -6.62 13.09 14.50
N GLU A 145 -5.61 13.42 15.31
CA GLU A 145 -5.58 14.64 16.11
C GLU A 145 -4.97 15.84 15.36
N ARG A 146 -4.29 15.59 14.23
CA ARG A 146 -3.65 16.63 13.41
C ARG A 146 -4.32 16.73 12.05
N ASP A 147 -4.46 17.97 11.57
CA ASP A 147 -4.90 18.23 10.21
C ASP A 147 -3.71 18.05 9.26
N SER A 148 -3.60 16.84 8.69
CA SER A 148 -2.52 16.44 7.80
C SER A 148 -3.09 15.99 6.45
N GLU A 149 -2.45 16.37 5.35
CA GLU A 149 -2.81 15.90 4.01
C GLU A 149 -2.40 14.43 3.79
N LEU A 150 -1.53 13.88 4.65
CA LEU A 150 -1.04 12.51 4.55
C LEU A 150 -2.15 11.55 4.98
N THR A 151 -2.67 10.81 4.00
CA THR A 151 -3.85 9.93 4.14
C THR A 151 -3.65 8.55 3.53
N ALA A 152 -2.44 8.28 3.06
CA ALA A 152 -2.03 7.03 2.46
C ALA A 152 -0.56 6.76 2.82
N VAL A 153 -0.11 5.54 2.53
CA VAL A 153 1.31 5.15 2.68
C VAL A 153 1.83 4.55 1.39
N ILE A 154 3.13 4.67 1.19
CA ILE A 154 3.92 3.92 0.22
C ILE A 154 5.08 3.24 0.94
N PHE A 155 5.48 2.06 0.47
CA PHE A 155 6.55 1.27 1.05
C PHE A 155 7.84 1.42 0.25
N ALA A 156 8.98 1.57 0.92
CA ALA A 156 10.30 1.66 0.31
C ALA A 156 11.28 0.74 1.02
N GLU A 157 12.41 0.39 0.40
CA GLU A 157 13.51 -0.22 1.15
C GLU A 157 14.11 0.82 2.11
N ASP A 158 14.31 0.45 3.38
CA ASP A 158 15.00 1.33 4.33
C ASP A 158 16.48 1.37 3.98
N ARG A 159 16.97 2.51 3.49
CA ARG A 159 18.35 2.62 2.97
C ARG A 159 19.41 2.65 4.07
N VAL A 160 19.02 2.86 5.32
CA VAL A 160 19.94 2.80 6.47
C VAL A 160 20.00 1.39 7.01
N LEU A 161 18.85 0.73 7.15
CA LEU A 161 18.77 -0.63 7.70
C LEU A 161 19.11 -1.71 6.65
N GLY A 162 18.74 -1.52 5.39
CA GLY A 162 19.06 -2.42 4.28
C GLY A 162 18.47 -3.83 4.44
N GLU A 163 19.31 -4.83 4.19
CA GLU A 163 18.96 -6.24 4.33
C GLU A 163 19.84 -6.91 5.39
N LEU A 164 19.37 -8.02 5.96
CA LEU A 164 20.05 -8.70 7.05
C LEU A 164 19.95 -10.22 6.92
N ASP A 165 21.12 -10.88 6.92
CA ASP A 165 21.22 -12.32 7.13
C ASP A 165 21.23 -12.63 8.63
N THR A 166 20.27 -13.42 9.09
CA THR A 166 20.21 -13.92 10.46
C THR A 166 20.50 -15.43 10.48
N PRO A 167 20.80 -16.03 11.65
CA PRO A 167 20.86 -17.49 11.78
C PRO A 167 19.56 -18.23 11.39
N LEU A 168 18.42 -17.51 11.31
CA LEU A 168 17.09 -18.05 11.02
C LEU A 168 16.62 -17.77 9.58
N GLY A 169 17.45 -17.11 8.77
CA GLY A 169 17.19 -16.77 7.38
C GLY A 169 17.39 -15.29 7.08
N HIS A 170 17.18 -14.93 5.83
CA HIS A 170 17.33 -13.58 5.32
C HIS A 170 16.04 -12.75 5.50
N LEU A 171 16.20 -11.44 5.72
CA LEU A 171 15.11 -10.46 5.72
C LEU A 171 15.57 -9.11 5.15
N ARG A 172 14.61 -8.29 4.75
CA ARG A 172 14.81 -6.90 4.32
C ARG A 172 14.05 -5.92 5.21
N TYR A 173 14.53 -4.71 5.40
CA TYR A 173 13.79 -3.68 6.12
C TYR A 173 12.97 -2.83 5.15
N ILE A 174 11.66 -2.77 5.38
CA ILE A 174 10.71 -2.02 4.55
C ILE A 174 10.21 -0.80 5.33
N GLN A 175 10.58 0.39 4.84
CA GLN A 175 10.17 1.66 5.41
C GLN A 175 8.76 2.05 4.93
N ILE A 176 7.90 2.36 5.89
CA ILE A 176 6.59 3.00 5.70
C ILE A 176 6.82 4.50 5.50
N VAL A 177 6.19 5.07 4.46
CA VAL A 177 6.30 6.50 4.13
C VAL A 177 4.91 7.08 3.93
N GLY A 178 4.56 8.12 4.70
CA GLY A 178 3.30 8.82 4.53
C GLY A 178 3.24 9.67 3.26
N ILE A 179 2.17 9.49 2.48
CA ILE A 179 1.90 10.21 1.23
C ILE A 179 0.48 10.79 1.23
N THR A 180 0.26 11.82 0.42
CA THR A 180 -1.06 12.42 0.23
C THR A 180 -1.92 11.58 -0.72
N ALA A 181 -3.23 11.84 -0.74
CA ALA A 181 -4.16 11.08 -1.58
C ALA A 181 -3.89 11.28 -3.09
N ASP A 182 -3.54 12.49 -3.51
CA ASP A 182 -3.21 12.83 -4.90
C ASP A 182 -1.86 12.25 -5.34
N GLU A 183 -0.89 12.14 -4.44
CA GLU A 183 0.36 11.40 -4.69
C GLU A 183 0.10 9.90 -4.89
N ARG A 184 -0.78 9.30 -4.08
CA ARG A 184 -1.23 7.92 -4.27
C ARG A 184 -1.91 7.73 -5.62
N GLU A 185 -2.79 8.65 -6.02
CA GLU A 185 -3.44 8.62 -7.34
C GLU A 185 -2.42 8.69 -8.48
N LEU A 186 -1.36 9.48 -8.32
CA LEU A 186 -0.26 9.49 -9.28
C LEU A 186 0.46 8.13 -9.33
N CYS A 187 0.71 7.48 -8.20
CA CYS A 187 1.27 6.12 -8.16
C CYS A 187 0.36 5.12 -8.89
N ASP A 188 -0.96 5.17 -8.68
CA ASP A 188 -1.94 4.33 -9.36
C ASP A 188 -1.90 4.51 -10.89
N ALA A 189 -1.75 5.76 -11.32
CA ALA A 189 -1.69 6.15 -12.73
C ALA A 189 -0.34 5.87 -13.41
N TRP A 190 0.70 5.66 -12.62
CA TRP A 190 2.07 5.52 -13.07
C TRP A 190 2.69 4.28 -12.42
N ASP A 191 3.71 4.48 -11.60
CA ASP A 191 4.46 3.43 -10.97
C ASP A 191 4.90 3.91 -9.59
N GLY A 192 4.65 3.08 -8.58
CA GLY A 192 4.99 3.42 -7.21
C GLY A 192 6.49 3.54 -6.99
N GLU A 193 7.30 2.67 -7.60
CA GLU A 193 8.78 2.75 -7.49
C GLU A 193 9.32 4.00 -8.18
N ALA A 194 8.81 4.35 -9.36
CA ALA A 194 9.19 5.57 -10.05
C ALA A 194 8.77 6.85 -9.30
N PHE A 195 7.64 6.82 -8.60
CA PHE A 195 7.26 7.88 -7.67
C PHE A 195 8.18 7.92 -6.44
N LEU A 196 8.57 6.76 -5.89
CA LEU A 196 9.56 6.71 -4.80
C LEU A 196 10.89 7.32 -5.21
N ASP A 197 11.36 7.09 -6.44
CA ASP A 197 12.57 7.75 -6.95
C ASP A 197 12.45 9.28 -6.95
N VAL A 198 11.27 9.82 -7.27
CA VAL A 198 10.99 11.26 -7.17
C VAL A 198 11.03 11.72 -5.72
N LEU A 199 10.38 10.98 -4.81
CA LEU A 199 10.32 11.30 -3.39
C LEU A 199 11.71 11.24 -2.75
N LEU A 200 12.51 10.22 -3.04
CA LEU A 200 13.90 10.06 -2.62
C LEU A 200 14.80 11.21 -3.10
N GLY A 201 14.53 11.75 -4.28
CA GLY A 201 15.23 12.93 -4.80
C GLY A 201 14.91 14.22 -4.06
N GLN A 202 13.81 14.27 -3.29
CA GLN A 202 13.42 15.40 -2.44
C GLN A 202 13.82 15.18 -0.98
N GLU A 203 13.47 14.02 -0.43
CA GLU A 203 13.71 13.63 0.95
C GLU A 203 14.47 12.30 1.00
N PRO A 204 15.82 12.32 1.05
CA PRO A 204 16.65 11.11 0.98
C PRO A 204 16.37 10.09 2.09
N MET A 205 15.86 10.56 3.23
CA MET A 205 15.50 9.75 4.40
C MET A 205 14.02 9.32 4.39
N LEU A 206 13.21 9.82 3.44
CA LEU A 206 11.78 9.53 3.31
C LEU A 206 11.02 9.74 4.65
N LEU A 207 11.30 10.86 5.32
CA LEU A 207 10.66 11.20 6.59
C LEU A 207 9.15 11.43 6.38
N THR A 208 8.35 10.86 7.27
CA THR A 208 6.92 11.19 7.37
C THR A 208 6.78 12.44 8.24
N ASP A 209 6.68 13.59 7.57
CA ASP A 209 6.37 14.88 8.18
C ASP A 209 4.88 15.20 7.97
N LEU A 210 4.10 15.20 9.05
CA LEU A 210 2.66 15.45 8.99
C LEU A 210 2.30 16.86 8.49
N ALA A 211 3.23 17.82 8.55
CA ALA A 211 3.05 19.17 8.03
C ALA A 211 3.44 19.30 6.54
N ARG A 212 3.99 18.24 5.92
CA ARG A 212 4.42 18.26 4.52
C ARG A 212 3.21 18.38 3.59
N PRO A 213 3.19 19.36 2.67
CA PRO A 213 2.19 19.41 1.62
C PRO A 213 2.46 18.34 0.54
N SER A 214 1.45 18.03 -0.26
CA SER A 214 1.63 17.23 -1.47
C SER A 214 2.76 17.77 -2.36
N LEU A 215 3.57 16.87 -2.94
CA LEU A 215 4.52 17.22 -4.00
C LEU A 215 3.82 17.82 -5.22
N LEU A 216 2.54 17.50 -5.41
CA LEU A 216 1.68 18.01 -6.48
C LEU A 216 1.00 19.35 -6.12
N ALA A 217 1.26 19.90 -4.93
CA ALA A 217 0.75 21.23 -4.55
C ALA A 217 1.32 22.36 -5.45
N ASP A 218 2.52 22.18 -6.02
CA ASP A 218 3.05 23.07 -7.06
C ASP A 218 2.49 22.66 -8.44
N PRO A 219 1.66 23.50 -9.09
CA PRO A 219 1.03 23.16 -10.37
C PRO A 219 2.04 22.85 -11.49
N VAL A 220 3.23 23.45 -11.46
CA VAL A 220 4.26 23.19 -12.48
C VAL A 220 4.85 21.80 -12.28
N ARG A 221 5.14 21.43 -11.04
CA ARG A 221 5.64 20.10 -10.70
C ARG A 221 4.58 19.03 -10.97
N ALA A 222 3.33 19.29 -10.58
CA ALA A 222 2.22 18.39 -10.82
C ALA A 222 2.05 18.08 -12.31
N ALA A 223 2.01 19.12 -13.16
CA ALA A 223 1.90 18.95 -14.60
C ALA A 223 3.06 18.14 -15.20
N ALA A 224 4.29 18.35 -14.72
CA ALA A 224 5.46 17.60 -15.18
C ALA A 224 5.41 16.12 -14.77
N LEU A 225 5.00 15.82 -13.54
CA LEU A 225 4.88 14.46 -13.03
C LEU A 225 3.74 13.69 -13.73
N TRP A 226 2.58 14.33 -13.92
CA TRP A 226 1.48 13.73 -14.67
C TRP A 226 1.83 13.51 -16.14
N ALA A 227 2.53 14.43 -16.80
CA ALA A 227 3.01 14.22 -18.16
C ALA A 227 4.01 13.05 -18.26
N ARG A 228 4.87 12.87 -17.24
CA ARG A 228 5.79 11.72 -17.15
C ARG A 228 5.00 10.42 -16.96
N ALA A 229 4.04 10.41 -16.04
CA ALA A 229 3.14 9.28 -15.80
C ALA A 229 2.39 8.86 -17.07
N GLU A 230 1.84 9.82 -17.82
CA GLU A 230 1.15 9.56 -19.08
C GLU A 230 2.08 8.95 -20.15
N ALA A 231 3.32 9.45 -20.23
CA ALA A 231 4.30 8.99 -21.20
C ALA A 231 4.81 7.57 -20.89
N GLU A 232 4.99 7.24 -19.61
CA GLU A 232 5.54 5.95 -19.16
C GLU A 232 4.45 4.87 -18.98
N GLY A 233 3.23 5.30 -18.64
CA GLY A 233 2.08 4.45 -18.35
C GLY A 233 2.19 3.71 -17.01
N SER A 234 1.11 3.02 -16.64
CA SER A 234 1.05 2.26 -15.40
C SER A 234 1.85 0.95 -15.47
N SER A 235 2.60 0.66 -14.41
CA SER A 235 3.29 -0.63 -14.24
C SER A 235 2.36 -1.76 -13.82
N SER A 236 1.24 -1.43 -13.16
CA SER A 236 0.25 -2.40 -12.67
C SER A 236 -0.28 -3.26 -13.83
N GLU A 237 -0.02 -4.58 -13.80
CA GLU A 237 -0.46 -5.50 -14.86
C GLU A 237 -1.93 -5.94 -14.72
N GLY A 238 -2.50 -5.77 -13.53
CA GLY A 238 -3.87 -6.16 -13.23
C GLY A 238 -4.31 -5.78 -11.83
N ALA A 239 -5.56 -6.08 -11.52
CA ALA A 239 -6.15 -5.93 -10.19
C ALA A 239 -7.13 -7.06 -9.91
N PHE A 240 -7.36 -7.37 -8.64
CA PHE A 240 -8.44 -8.25 -8.22
C PHE A 240 -9.71 -7.43 -7.97
N VAL A 241 -10.84 -7.90 -8.48
CA VAL A 241 -12.15 -7.25 -8.37
C VAL A 241 -13.20 -8.30 -8.04
N GLU A 242 -13.88 -8.13 -6.91
CA GLU A 242 -14.89 -9.10 -6.46
C GLU A 242 -16.18 -8.99 -7.29
N ASP A 243 -16.68 -7.76 -7.44
CA ASP A 243 -17.94 -7.49 -8.14
C ASP A 243 -17.68 -7.02 -9.57
N LEU A 244 -17.27 -7.95 -10.44
CA LEU A 244 -17.18 -7.73 -11.87
C LEU A 244 -17.75 -8.94 -12.62
N ALA A 245 -18.72 -8.68 -13.49
CA ALA A 245 -19.36 -9.67 -14.33
C ALA A 245 -19.61 -9.13 -15.74
N TRP A 246 -19.83 -10.02 -16.70
CA TRP A 246 -20.08 -9.64 -18.07
C TRP A 246 -21.02 -10.60 -18.79
N GLU A 247 -21.74 -10.06 -19.77
CA GLU A 247 -22.69 -10.81 -20.60
C GLU A 247 -22.32 -10.56 -22.07
N PRO A 248 -21.55 -11.47 -22.71
CA PRO A 248 -21.16 -11.32 -24.10
C PRO A 248 -22.31 -11.77 -25.02
N ALA A 249 -22.92 -10.83 -25.74
CA ALA A 249 -23.93 -11.10 -26.78
C ALA A 249 -23.56 -10.39 -28.10
N GLU A 250 -24.53 -9.92 -28.88
CA GLU A 250 -24.23 -9.00 -30.01
C GLU A 250 -23.64 -7.67 -29.51
N GLU A 251 -24.09 -7.24 -28.34
CA GLU A 251 -23.55 -6.14 -27.54
C GLU A 251 -23.01 -6.71 -26.23
N LEU A 252 -22.02 -6.05 -25.66
CA LEU A 252 -21.40 -6.44 -24.41
C LEU A 252 -21.94 -5.57 -23.27
N THR A 253 -22.39 -6.22 -22.19
CA THR A 253 -22.66 -5.54 -20.92
C THR A 253 -21.62 -5.94 -19.89
N LEU A 254 -20.91 -4.96 -19.32
CA LEU A 254 -20.04 -5.11 -18.15
C LEU A 254 -20.79 -4.61 -16.92
N ARG A 255 -20.83 -5.39 -15.85
CA ARG A 255 -21.36 -4.98 -14.54
C ARG A 255 -20.22 -4.90 -13.55
N ILE A 256 -20.07 -3.77 -12.88
CA ILE A 256 -18.99 -3.55 -11.92
C ILE A 256 -19.50 -2.80 -10.68
N GLY A 257 -19.12 -3.26 -9.48
CA GLY A 257 -19.37 -2.51 -8.25
C GLY A 257 -18.61 -1.17 -8.25
N ALA A 258 -19.25 -0.10 -7.80
CA ALA A 258 -18.69 1.25 -7.81
C ALA A 258 -17.35 1.35 -7.07
N LEU A 259 -17.16 0.54 -6.01
CA LEU A 259 -15.89 0.43 -5.28
C LEU A 259 -14.72 -0.02 -6.17
N PHE A 260 -14.99 -0.86 -7.16
CA PHE A 260 -13.95 -1.47 -8.00
C PHE A 260 -13.76 -0.77 -9.36
N LEU A 261 -14.65 0.16 -9.72
CA LEU A 261 -14.52 0.95 -10.94
C LEU A 261 -13.15 1.63 -11.10
N PRO A 262 -12.49 2.17 -10.05
CA PRO A 262 -11.14 2.74 -10.18
C PRO A 262 -10.11 1.77 -10.77
N ALA A 263 -10.23 0.46 -10.52
CA ALA A 263 -9.33 -0.53 -11.11
C ALA A 263 -9.52 -0.66 -12.63
N LEU A 264 -10.77 -0.66 -13.10
CA LEU A 264 -11.09 -0.64 -14.53
C LEU A 264 -10.58 0.65 -15.20
N LEU A 265 -10.83 1.80 -14.57
CA LEU A 265 -10.37 3.09 -15.06
C LEU A 265 -8.84 3.14 -15.19
N ARG A 266 -8.10 2.52 -14.26
CA ARG A 266 -6.64 2.44 -14.32
C ARG A 266 -6.16 1.77 -15.60
N GLY A 267 -6.71 0.60 -15.93
CA GLY A 267 -6.36 -0.12 -17.16
C GLY A 267 -6.70 0.66 -18.43
N LEU A 268 -7.87 1.32 -18.46
CA LEU A 268 -8.32 2.11 -19.60
C LEU A 268 -7.48 3.39 -19.81
N ARG A 269 -7.11 4.09 -18.73
CA ARG A 269 -6.41 5.38 -18.79
C ARG A 269 -4.90 5.25 -18.92
N HIS A 270 -4.31 4.24 -18.27
CA HIS A 270 -2.87 4.20 -18.04
C HIS A 270 -2.16 2.96 -18.59
N ARG A 271 -2.88 1.98 -19.15
CA ARG A 271 -2.26 0.78 -19.76
C ARG A 271 -2.51 0.71 -21.26
N LEU A 272 -3.79 0.73 -21.65
CA LEU A 272 -4.16 0.58 -23.06
C LEU A 272 -3.58 1.66 -23.97
N PRO A 273 -3.55 2.96 -23.60
CA PRO A 273 -2.94 3.98 -24.44
C PRO A 273 -1.44 3.78 -24.69
N GLN A 274 -0.76 3.02 -23.82
CA GLN A 274 0.65 2.66 -23.92
C GLN A 274 0.87 1.30 -24.60
N GLY A 275 -0.18 0.69 -25.14
CA GLY A 275 -0.09 -0.59 -25.85
C GLY A 275 0.20 -1.77 -24.94
N ARG A 276 -0.18 -1.70 -23.66
CA ARG A 276 -0.01 -2.79 -22.68
C ARG A 276 -1.36 -3.35 -22.28
N ASP A 277 -1.43 -4.66 -22.08
CA ASP A 277 -2.61 -5.35 -21.56
C ASP A 277 -2.86 -4.98 -20.08
N PHE A 278 -4.09 -5.12 -19.62
CA PHE A 278 -4.43 -5.03 -18.19
C PHE A 278 -5.47 -6.08 -17.83
N VAL A 279 -5.26 -6.81 -16.72
CA VAL A 279 -6.11 -7.95 -16.36
C VAL A 279 -6.85 -7.69 -15.05
N LEU A 280 -8.17 -7.67 -15.10
CA LEU A 280 -9.01 -7.72 -13.91
C LEU A 280 -9.35 -9.18 -13.63
N THR A 281 -8.95 -9.67 -12.46
CA THR A 281 -9.23 -11.03 -12.00
C THR A 281 -10.39 -11.00 -11.01
N THR A 282 -11.35 -11.90 -11.17
CA THR A 282 -12.50 -12.05 -10.27
C THR A 282 -12.48 -13.45 -9.65
N PRO A 283 -13.32 -13.74 -8.64
CA PRO A 283 -13.44 -15.10 -8.11
C PRO A 283 -13.82 -16.14 -9.17
N ASN A 284 -14.56 -15.73 -10.21
CA ASN A 284 -15.18 -16.62 -11.19
C ASN A 284 -14.56 -16.53 -12.59
N GLY A 285 -13.68 -15.56 -12.85
CA GLY A 285 -13.12 -15.38 -14.18
C GLY A 285 -12.09 -14.28 -14.29
N ARG A 286 -11.76 -13.90 -15.53
CA ARG A 286 -10.88 -12.76 -15.80
C ARG A 286 -11.36 -11.93 -16.99
N LEU A 287 -11.16 -10.62 -16.88
CA LEU A 287 -11.35 -9.65 -17.95
C LEU A 287 -9.99 -9.09 -18.35
N ARG A 288 -9.58 -9.32 -19.59
CA ARG A 288 -8.36 -8.74 -20.16
C ARG A 288 -8.71 -7.56 -21.06
N LEU A 289 -8.26 -6.38 -20.67
CA LEU A 289 -8.17 -5.22 -21.55
C LEU A 289 -6.92 -5.37 -22.41
N ALA A 290 -7.07 -5.35 -23.72
CA ALA A 290 -5.99 -5.53 -24.67
C ALA A 290 -5.97 -4.38 -25.71
N PRO A 291 -4.80 -3.94 -26.17
CA PRO A 291 -4.71 -2.99 -27.27
C PRO A 291 -5.34 -3.57 -28.54
N GLY A 292 -6.22 -2.80 -29.16
CA GLY A 292 -6.90 -3.12 -30.42
C GLY A 292 -6.82 -1.96 -31.41
N ALA A 293 -7.02 -2.25 -32.70
CA ALA A 293 -7.13 -1.20 -33.72
C ALA A 293 -8.47 -0.45 -33.62
N VAL A 294 -9.52 -1.17 -33.22
CA VAL A 294 -10.89 -0.70 -33.00
C VAL A 294 -11.52 -1.56 -31.90
N PHE A 295 -12.61 -1.09 -31.33
CA PHE A 295 -13.38 -1.85 -30.35
C PHE A 295 -13.79 -3.24 -30.86
N GLY A 296 -13.54 -4.24 -30.04
CA GLY A 296 -14.03 -5.60 -30.22
C GLY A 296 -13.93 -6.39 -28.92
N PHE A 297 -14.61 -7.52 -28.85
CA PHE A 297 -14.48 -8.44 -27.74
C PHE A 297 -14.57 -9.88 -28.21
N ASP A 298 -13.91 -10.77 -27.48
CA ASP A 298 -13.95 -12.22 -27.68
C ASP A 298 -13.84 -12.90 -26.32
N GLY A 299 -14.56 -13.99 -26.11
CA GLY A 299 -14.57 -14.69 -24.83
C GLY A 299 -15.90 -15.33 -24.44
N SER A 300 -15.92 -15.83 -23.21
CA SER A 300 -17.06 -16.47 -22.55
C SER A 300 -17.37 -15.77 -21.22
N GLU A 301 -18.27 -16.33 -20.41
CA GLU A 301 -18.66 -15.79 -19.10
C GLU A 301 -17.51 -15.78 -18.07
N ASP A 302 -16.46 -16.58 -18.26
CA ASP A 302 -15.34 -16.73 -17.31
C ASP A 302 -13.99 -16.20 -17.84
N ASP A 303 -13.87 -15.91 -19.14
CA ASP A 303 -12.67 -15.34 -19.74
C ASP A 303 -13.07 -14.42 -20.90
N LEU A 304 -12.93 -13.11 -20.72
CA LEU A 304 -13.31 -12.11 -21.69
C LEU A 304 -12.12 -11.22 -22.04
N VAL A 305 -11.95 -10.95 -23.33
CA VAL A 305 -10.96 -10.00 -23.85
C VAL A 305 -11.67 -8.82 -24.48
N LEU A 306 -11.33 -7.61 -24.07
CA LEU A 306 -11.74 -6.36 -24.73
C LEU A 306 -10.58 -5.78 -25.49
N PHE A 307 -10.75 -5.65 -26.80
CA PHE A 307 -9.82 -4.96 -27.68
C PHE A 307 -10.28 -3.51 -27.80
N LEU A 308 -9.42 -2.56 -27.46
CA LEU A 308 -9.68 -1.12 -27.54
C LEU A 308 -8.44 -0.40 -28.06
N SER A 309 -8.62 0.58 -28.93
CA SER A 309 -7.56 1.55 -29.20
C SER A 309 -7.35 2.46 -27.98
N GLY A 310 -6.17 3.08 -27.87
CA GLY A 310 -5.90 4.02 -26.78
C GLY A 310 -6.85 5.22 -26.74
N ALA A 311 -7.40 5.64 -27.89
CA ALA A 311 -8.39 6.71 -27.97
C ALA A 311 -9.77 6.25 -27.49
N GLU A 312 -10.21 5.06 -27.88
CA GLU A 312 -11.47 4.46 -27.39
C GLU A 312 -11.41 4.19 -25.89
N ALA A 313 -10.28 3.71 -25.37
CA ALA A 313 -10.09 3.45 -23.96
C ALA A 313 -10.18 4.72 -23.11
N ARG A 314 -9.55 5.83 -23.55
CA ARG A 314 -9.67 7.13 -22.89
C ARG A 314 -11.11 7.67 -22.95
N ALA A 315 -11.73 7.65 -24.14
CA ALA A 315 -13.09 8.11 -24.31
C ALA A 315 -14.09 7.33 -23.42
N LEU A 316 -13.91 6.00 -23.31
CA LEU A 316 -14.72 5.20 -22.39
C LEU A 316 -14.46 5.60 -20.93
N ALA A 317 -13.20 5.75 -20.53
CA ALA A 317 -12.85 6.11 -19.16
C ALA A 317 -13.34 7.51 -18.74
N ASP A 318 -13.52 8.44 -19.69
CA ASP A 318 -14.04 9.79 -19.43
C ASP A 318 -15.55 9.81 -19.17
N GLU A 319 -16.31 8.85 -19.72
CA GLU A 319 -17.76 8.72 -19.51
C GLU A 319 -18.09 8.02 -18.17
N LEU A 320 -17.18 7.17 -17.68
CA LEU A 320 -17.40 6.37 -16.49
C LEU A 320 -17.19 7.18 -15.20
N THR A 321 -18.15 7.08 -14.29
CA THR A 321 -18.07 7.66 -12.94
C THR A 321 -18.47 6.61 -11.90
N PRO A 322 -17.91 6.64 -10.69
CA PRO A 322 -18.22 5.67 -9.63
C PRO A 322 -19.57 6.01 -8.98
N ARG A 323 -20.61 6.06 -9.80
CA ARG A 323 -22.00 6.30 -9.38
C ARG A 323 -22.88 5.25 -10.00
N GLN A 324 -23.93 4.87 -9.28
CA GLN A 324 -24.87 3.89 -9.80
C GLN A 324 -25.49 4.38 -11.11
N GLY A 325 -25.38 3.58 -12.16
CA GLY A 325 -25.85 4.00 -13.48
C GLY A 325 -25.50 3.04 -14.60
N SER A 326 -26.01 3.33 -15.79
CA SER A 326 -25.66 2.66 -17.04
C SER A 326 -24.98 3.67 -17.94
N TYR A 327 -23.78 3.32 -18.38
CA TYR A 327 -22.88 4.19 -19.13
C TYR A 327 -22.59 3.56 -20.49
N GLY A 328 -22.85 4.33 -21.54
CA GLY A 328 -22.41 4.02 -22.90
C GLY A 328 -21.37 5.05 -23.34
N CYS A 329 -20.63 4.73 -24.39
CA CYS A 329 -19.66 5.65 -24.98
C CYS A 329 -19.74 5.58 -26.50
N ASP A 330 -19.89 6.73 -27.16
CA ASP A 330 -20.05 6.82 -28.61
C ASP A 330 -18.85 6.24 -29.38
N ALA A 331 -17.66 6.27 -28.77
CA ALA A 331 -16.45 5.66 -29.35
C ALA A 331 -16.51 4.12 -29.32
N VAL A 332 -17.32 3.53 -28.46
CA VAL A 332 -17.45 2.07 -28.26
C VAL A 332 -18.93 1.66 -28.17
N PRO A 333 -19.72 1.87 -29.23
CA PRO A 333 -21.19 1.86 -29.15
C PRO A 333 -21.82 0.50 -28.82
N ARG A 334 -21.03 -0.59 -28.89
CA ARG A 334 -21.46 -1.96 -28.57
C ARG A 334 -21.10 -2.39 -27.15
N LEU A 335 -20.62 -1.47 -26.32
CA LEU A 335 -20.31 -1.71 -24.91
C LEU A 335 -21.19 -0.83 -24.03
N THR A 336 -21.85 -1.46 -23.07
CA THR A 336 -22.51 -0.80 -21.94
C THR A 336 -21.81 -1.21 -20.65
N VAL A 337 -21.47 -0.24 -19.81
CA VAL A 337 -20.95 -0.47 -18.46
C VAL A 337 -22.02 -0.08 -17.45
N VAL A 338 -22.47 -1.03 -16.66
CA VAL A 338 -23.40 -0.81 -15.56
C VAL A 338 -22.59 -0.76 -14.28
N VAL A 339 -22.64 0.39 -13.61
CA VAL A 339 -22.03 0.57 -12.29
C VAL A 339 -23.11 0.32 -11.24
N GLU A 340 -22.85 -0.62 -10.35
CA GLU A 340 -23.74 -1.01 -9.26
C GLU A 340 -23.24 -0.40 -7.95
N ALA A 341 -24.17 -0.02 -7.06
CA ALA A 341 -23.77 0.45 -5.73
C ALA A 341 -23.15 -0.72 -4.94
N THR A 342 -22.04 -0.45 -4.27
CA THR A 342 -21.36 -1.43 -3.41
C THR A 342 -21.73 -1.16 -1.96
N GLU A 343 -22.31 -2.16 -1.29
CA GLU A 343 -22.55 -2.12 0.15
C GLU A 343 -21.29 -2.64 0.88
N ILE A 344 -20.62 -1.76 1.62
CA ILE A 344 -19.57 -2.17 2.56
C ILE A 344 -20.27 -2.63 3.84
N ARG A 345 -20.04 -3.89 4.19
CA ARG A 345 -20.57 -4.49 5.41
C ARG A 345 -19.48 -4.56 6.47
N ASP A 346 -19.86 -4.34 7.73
CA ASP A 346 -18.98 -4.60 8.86
C ASP A 346 -18.84 -6.11 9.14
N ASP A 347 -17.99 -6.46 10.11
CA ASP A 347 -17.74 -7.84 10.52
C ASP A 347 -19.01 -8.55 11.07
N ASP A 348 -20.04 -7.79 11.46
CA ASP A 348 -21.34 -8.29 11.93
C ASP A 348 -22.36 -8.47 10.78
N GLY A 349 -21.99 -8.08 9.55
CA GLY A 349 -22.79 -8.21 8.33
C GLY A 349 -23.79 -7.08 8.09
N GLU A 350 -23.76 -6.04 8.93
CA GLU A 350 -24.57 -4.83 8.82
C GLU A 350 -23.94 -3.85 7.81
N ILE A 351 -24.78 -3.10 7.10
CA ILE A 351 -24.31 -2.14 6.08
C ILE A 351 -23.70 -0.94 6.81
N HIS A 352 -22.38 -0.80 6.69
CA HIS A 352 -21.60 0.29 7.27
C HIS A 352 -21.56 1.50 6.33
N GLU A 353 -21.44 1.27 5.02
CA GLU A 353 -21.32 2.34 4.01
C GLU A 353 -21.85 1.86 2.64
N VAL A 354 -22.39 2.78 1.84
CA VAL A 354 -22.81 2.50 0.46
C VAL A 354 -22.03 3.42 -0.48
N ILE A 355 -21.27 2.83 -1.39
CA ILE A 355 -20.51 3.55 -2.42
C ILE A 355 -21.25 3.41 -3.75
N GLY A 356 -21.59 4.55 -4.38
CA GLY A 356 -22.20 4.60 -5.72
C GLY A 356 -23.56 5.27 -5.76
#